data_AF-A0AB34C2U9-F1
#
_entry.id   AF-A0AB34C2U9-F1
#
_cell.length_a   1.000
_cell.length_b   1.000
_cell.length_c   1.000
_cell.angle_alpha   90.00
_cell.angle_beta   90.00
_cell.angle_gamma   90.00
#
_symmetry.space_group_name_H-M   'P 1'
#
loop_
_entity.id
_entity.type
_entity.pdbx_description
1 polymer ?
#
loop_
_entity_poly.entity_id
_entity_poly.type
_entity_poly.pdbx_seq_one_letter_code
_entity_poly.pdbx_strand_id
1 'polypeptide(L)'
;MAGPAWRFLQPSNDCLVTLPDALTAGAMCQLATRSARDIPLLAGESAAAGLAGPSLMCKDGARRKVAHLDAHSRVLLIHTEDAMSPAVYQQRVGETAGPVLQRQPPIARQVPGADRQGFL
;
A
#
# COMPACT_ATOMS: atom_id res chain seq x y z
N MET A 1 -18.30 -22.78 -7.87
CA MET A 1 -17.55 -22.26 -9.03
C MET A 1 -16.86 -20.97 -8.62
N ALA A 2 -15.59 -20.76 -8.98
CA ALA A 2 -14.92 -19.49 -8.68
C ALA A 2 -15.59 -18.35 -9.46
N GLY A 3 -15.68 -17.16 -8.85
CA GLY A 3 -16.37 -16.00 -9.43
C GLY A 3 -15.72 -15.48 -10.72
N PRO A 4 -16.38 -14.58 -11.47
CA PRO A 4 -15.94 -14.11 -12.78
C PRO A 4 -14.54 -13.47 -12.77
N ALA A 5 -14.15 -12.78 -11.69
CA ALA A 5 -12.83 -12.16 -11.55
C ALA A 5 -11.69 -13.19 -11.41
N TRP A 6 -11.93 -14.30 -10.71
CA TRP A 6 -10.89 -15.30 -10.44
C TRP A 6 -10.33 -15.94 -11.71
N ARG A 7 -11.17 -16.08 -12.74
CA ARG A 7 -10.77 -16.60 -14.05
C ARG A 7 -9.63 -15.79 -14.70
N PHE A 8 -9.55 -14.50 -14.42
CA PHE A 8 -8.50 -13.63 -14.94
C PHE A 8 -7.29 -13.55 -14.00
N LEU A 9 -7.55 -13.55 -12.68
CA LEU A 9 -6.51 -13.45 -11.67
C LEU A 9 -5.65 -14.72 -11.57
N GLN A 10 -6.26 -15.91 -11.59
CA GLN A 10 -5.54 -17.16 -11.40
C GLN A 10 -4.34 -17.35 -12.36
N PRO A 11 -4.47 -17.16 -13.69
CA PRO A 11 -3.33 -17.32 -14.60
C PRO A 11 -2.36 -16.14 -14.59
N SER A 12 -2.73 -14.99 -14.01
CA SER A 12 -1.95 -13.75 -14.10
C SER A 12 -1.19 -13.40 -12.82
N ASN A 13 -1.37 -14.17 -11.75
CA ASN A 13 -0.66 -13.95 -10.48
C ASN A 13 0.51 -14.92 -10.35
N ASP A 14 1.71 -14.39 -10.13
CA ASP A 14 2.90 -15.21 -9.83
C ASP A 14 2.87 -15.77 -8.41
N CYS A 15 2.28 -15.03 -7.46
CA CYS A 15 2.17 -15.46 -6.07
C CYS A 15 0.97 -14.82 -5.36
N LEU A 16 0.52 -15.47 -4.29
CA LEU A 16 -0.52 -14.99 -3.38
C LEU A 16 0.03 -14.98 -1.96
N VAL A 17 -0.34 -13.96 -1.19
CA VAL A 17 0.23 -13.71 0.14
C VAL A 17 -0.87 -13.56 1.16
N THR A 18 -0.73 -14.28 2.28
CA THR A 18 -1.53 -14.06 3.48
C THR A 18 -0.69 -13.28 4.49
N LEU A 19 -1.24 -12.21 5.04
CA LEU A 19 -0.55 -11.33 5.97
C LEU A 19 -1.29 -11.29 7.31
N PRO A 20 -0.58 -11.38 8.44
CA PRO A 20 -1.14 -11.02 9.74
C PRO A 20 -1.42 -9.51 9.80
N ASP A 21 -2.51 -9.11 10.47
CA ASP A 21 -2.90 -7.71 10.70
C ASP A 21 -1.79 -6.88 11.37
N ALA A 22 -0.93 -7.52 12.18
CA ALA A 22 0.20 -6.82 12.79
C ALA A 22 1.20 -6.28 11.75
N LEU A 23 1.36 -6.98 10.61
CA LEU A 23 2.24 -6.51 9.54
C LEU A 23 1.62 -5.35 8.76
N THR A 24 0.30 -5.36 8.56
CA THR A 24 -0.39 -4.23 7.92
C THR A 24 -0.35 -3.01 8.82
N ALA A 25 -0.59 -3.17 10.13
CA ALA A 25 -0.43 -2.08 11.10
C ALA A 25 0.99 -1.50 11.12
N GLY A 26 2.03 -2.35 11.11
CA GLY A 26 3.41 -1.89 11.01
C GLY A 26 3.71 -1.11 9.72
N ALA A 27 3.14 -1.55 8.58
CA ALA A 27 3.25 -0.84 7.32
C ALA A 27 2.49 0.50 7.32
N MET A 28 1.33 0.60 7.99
CA MET A 28 0.64 1.88 8.20
C MET A 28 1.54 2.87 8.95
N CYS A 29 2.21 2.42 10.02
CA CYS A 29 3.17 3.25 10.76
C CYS A 29 4.34 3.69 9.88
N GLN A 30 4.89 2.77 9.07
CA GLN A 30 5.98 3.08 8.16
C GLN A 30 5.56 4.13 7.12
N LEU A 31 4.38 3.99 6.53
CA LEU A 31 3.84 4.92 5.53
C LEU A 31 3.55 6.28 6.17
N ALA A 32 3.01 6.33 7.39
CA ALA A 32 2.71 7.58 8.09
C ALA A 32 3.98 8.34 8.54
N THR A 33 5.09 7.63 8.70
CA THR A 33 6.35 8.18 9.18
C THR A 33 7.09 8.89 8.05
N ARG A 34 7.46 10.16 8.26
CA ARG A 34 8.34 10.87 7.34
C ARG A 34 9.76 10.29 7.42
N SER A 35 10.30 9.89 6.29
CA SER A 35 11.73 9.57 6.15
C SER A 35 12.46 10.73 5.47
N ALA A 36 13.80 10.72 5.49
CA ALA A 36 14.59 11.72 4.75
C ALA A 36 14.40 11.61 3.22
N ARG A 37 13.88 10.49 2.72
CA ARG A 37 13.77 10.18 1.29
C ARG A 37 12.32 10.05 0.81
N ASP A 38 11.38 9.81 1.71
CA ASP A 38 10.00 9.46 1.38
C ASP A 38 9.00 10.45 1.96
N ILE A 39 7.93 10.66 1.19
CA ILE A 39 6.76 11.44 1.60
C ILE A 39 5.85 10.54 2.43
N PRO A 40 5.35 10.99 3.60
CA PRO A 40 4.43 10.20 4.37
C PRO A 40 3.09 10.02 3.64
N LEU A 41 2.49 8.83 3.72
CA LEU A 41 1.22 8.48 3.09
C LEU A 41 0.19 8.09 4.15
N LEU A 42 -1.01 8.68 4.05
CA LEU A 42 -2.16 8.26 4.85
C LEU A 42 -2.71 6.97 4.25
N ALA A 43 -2.37 5.82 4.83
CA ALA A 43 -2.80 4.52 4.33
C ALA A 43 -3.76 3.83 5.28
N GLY A 44 -4.90 3.37 4.74
CA GLY A 44 -5.73 2.37 5.40
C GLY A 44 -5.07 0.99 5.43
N GLU A 45 -5.74 0.01 6.06
CA GLU A 45 -5.19 -1.35 6.19
C GLU A 45 -4.97 -2.02 4.84
N SER A 46 -5.90 -1.88 3.88
CA SER A 46 -5.78 -2.51 2.57
C SER A 46 -4.63 -1.92 1.75
N ALA A 47 -4.47 -0.59 1.78
CA ALA A 47 -3.36 0.08 1.12
C ALA A 47 -2.01 -0.30 1.76
N ALA A 48 -1.95 -0.36 3.09
CA ALA A 48 -0.75 -0.76 3.80
C ALA A 48 -0.37 -2.23 3.57
N ALA A 49 -1.34 -3.12 3.33
CA ALA A 49 -1.08 -4.51 2.96
C ALA A 49 -0.23 -4.62 1.68
N GLY A 50 -0.42 -3.69 0.73
CA GLY A 50 0.39 -3.59 -0.48
C GLY A 50 1.88 -3.38 -0.20
N LEU A 51 2.23 -2.61 0.83
CA LEU A 51 3.63 -2.46 1.27
C LEU A 51 4.10 -3.63 2.14
N ALA A 52 3.24 -4.13 3.03
CA ALA A 52 3.58 -5.19 3.97
C ALA A 52 3.95 -6.50 3.28
N GLY A 53 3.28 -6.85 2.18
CA GLY A 53 3.51 -8.09 1.42
C GLY A 53 4.94 -8.22 0.88
N PRO A 54 5.38 -7.34 -0.04
CA PRO A 54 6.74 -7.34 -0.55
C PRO A 54 7.78 -7.18 0.57
N SER A 55 7.50 -6.36 1.59
CA SER A 55 8.41 -6.20 2.74
C SER A 55 8.62 -7.50 3.51
N LEU A 56 7.55 -8.30 3.70
CA LEU A 56 7.64 -9.63 4.31
C LEU A 56 8.44 -10.60 3.43
N MET A 57 8.21 -10.58 2.11
CA MET A 57 8.93 -11.43 1.17
C MET A 57 10.42 -11.12 1.16
N CYS A 58 10.80 -9.84 1.13
CA CYS A 58 12.20 -9.43 1.08
C CYS A 58 13.01 -9.89 2.31
N LYS A 59 12.37 -10.03 3.48
CA LYS A 59 12.97 -10.50 4.73
C LYS A 59 13.24 -12.01 4.77
N ASP A 60 12.66 -12.78 3.86
CA ASP A 60 12.80 -14.25 3.78
C ASP A 60 13.35 -14.65 2.40
N GLY A 61 14.54 -15.25 2.38
CA GLY A 61 15.21 -15.60 1.13
C GLY A 61 14.44 -16.58 0.24
N ALA A 62 13.63 -17.47 0.81
CA ALA A 62 12.81 -18.41 0.05
C ALA A 62 11.59 -17.69 -0.57
N ARG A 63 10.89 -16.87 0.22
CA ARG A 63 9.74 -16.08 -0.27
C ARG A 63 10.17 -15.06 -1.32
N ARG A 64 11.30 -14.39 -1.11
CA ARG A 64 11.89 -13.45 -2.08
C ARG A 64 12.15 -14.10 -3.44
N LYS A 65 12.66 -15.33 -3.44
CA LYS A 65 12.90 -16.10 -4.68
C LYS A 65 11.59 -16.44 -5.39
N VAL A 66 10.57 -16.89 -4.66
CA VAL A 66 9.23 -17.18 -5.23
C VAL A 66 8.61 -15.93 -5.85
N ALA A 67 8.80 -14.76 -5.22
CA ALA A 67 8.29 -13.49 -5.71
C ALA A 67 9.16 -12.84 -6.80
N HIS A 68 10.28 -13.46 -7.19
CA HIS A 68 11.24 -12.93 -8.15
C HIS A 68 11.75 -11.51 -7.83
N LEU A 69 11.87 -11.19 -6.53
CA LEU A 69 12.32 -9.87 -6.07
C LEU A 69 13.84 -9.83 -5.85
N ASP A 70 14.47 -8.80 -6.36
CA ASP A 70 15.89 -8.52 -6.19
C ASP A 70 16.19 -7.01 -6.14
N ALA A 71 17.48 -6.64 -6.12
CA ALA A 71 17.91 -5.24 -6.05
C ALA A 71 17.60 -4.44 -7.33
N HIS A 72 17.23 -5.09 -8.44
CA HIS A 72 16.89 -4.45 -9.70
C HIS A 72 15.38 -4.38 -9.94
N SER A 73 14.59 -5.04 -9.10
CA SER A 73 13.14 -5.05 -9.16
C SER A 73 12.55 -3.66 -8.95
N ARG A 74 11.53 -3.32 -9.74
CA ARG A 74 10.72 -2.11 -9.57
C ARG A 74 9.32 -2.54 -9.14
N VAL A 75 8.93 -2.18 -7.93
CA VAL A 75 7.65 -2.58 -7.34
C VAL A 75 6.66 -1.43 -7.47
N LEU A 76 5.55 -1.68 -8.15
CA LEU A 76 4.40 -0.78 -8.18
C LEU A 76 3.41 -1.19 -7.09
N LEU A 77 3.06 -0.25 -6.21
CA LEU A 77 2.00 -0.42 -5.23
C LEU A 77 0.81 0.45 -5.61
N ILE A 78 -0.39 -0.11 -5.55
CA ILE A 78 -1.63 0.61 -5.80
C ILE A 78 -2.25 0.97 -4.45
N HIS A 79 -2.35 2.26 -4.18
CA HIS A 79 -3.00 2.79 -2.99
C HIS A 79 -4.49 2.93 -3.24
N THR A 80 -5.29 2.03 -2.64
CA THR A 80 -6.73 1.95 -2.92
C THR A 80 -7.59 2.76 -1.96
N GLU A 81 -7.11 3.01 -0.74
CA GLU A 81 -7.88 3.68 0.30
C GLU A 81 -6.98 4.39 1.32
N ASP A 82 -7.48 5.51 1.82
CA ASP A 82 -6.94 6.18 3.00
C ASP A 82 -7.50 5.54 4.28
N ALA A 83 -7.28 6.20 5.42
CA ALA A 83 -7.78 5.76 6.72
C ALA A 83 -9.31 5.89 6.84
N MET A 84 -10.05 4.88 6.38
CA MET A 84 -11.53 4.85 6.42
C MET A 84 -12.11 4.85 7.84
N SER A 85 -11.35 4.37 8.83
CA SER A 85 -11.72 4.41 10.25
C SER A 85 -10.69 5.22 11.04
N PRO A 86 -10.98 6.48 11.39
CA PRO A 86 -10.05 7.33 12.12
C PRO A 86 -9.63 6.76 13.47
N ALA A 87 -10.56 6.13 14.20
CA ALA A 87 -10.29 5.54 15.52
C ALA A 87 -9.33 4.35 15.42
N VAL A 88 -9.55 3.44 14.45
CA VAL A 88 -8.68 2.28 14.23
C VAL A 88 -7.31 2.74 13.74
N TYR A 89 -7.28 3.72 12.83
CA TYR A 89 -6.03 4.29 12.35
C TYR A 89 -5.21 4.87 13.51
N GLN A 90 -5.81 5.70 14.35
CA GLN A 90 -5.13 6.29 15.50
C GLN A 90 -4.65 5.22 16.49
N GLN A 91 -5.44 4.16 16.73
CA GLN A 91 -5.03 3.05 17.59
C GLN A 91 -3.81 2.31 17.04
N ARG A 92 -3.73 2.10 15.72
CA ARG A 92 -2.63 1.36 15.08
C ARG A 92 -1.37 2.21 14.88
N VAL A 93 -1.54 3.47 14.47
CA VAL A 93 -0.44 4.36 14.05
C VAL A 93 0.03 5.27 15.19
N GLY A 94 -0.83 5.58 16.15
CA GLY A 94 -0.53 6.49 17.28
C GLY A 94 -0.70 7.98 16.95
N GLU A 95 -1.12 8.32 15.72
CA GLU A 95 -1.46 9.68 15.32
C GLU A 95 -2.74 9.71 14.47
N THR A 96 -3.36 10.89 14.34
CA THR A 96 -4.52 11.09 13.49
C THR A 96 -4.10 11.38 12.04
N ALA A 97 -5.06 11.35 11.11
CA ALA A 97 -4.80 11.60 9.69
C ALA A 97 -4.24 13.01 9.40
N GLY A 98 -4.68 14.02 10.16
CA GLY A 98 -4.33 15.43 9.92
C GLY A 98 -2.82 15.70 9.88
N PRO A 99 -2.06 15.35 10.93
CA PRO A 99 -0.60 15.49 10.96
C PRO A 99 0.12 14.78 9.80
N VAL A 100 -0.36 13.61 9.38
CA VAL A 100 0.20 12.85 8.25
C VAL A 100 0.02 13.64 6.95
N LEU A 101 -1.22 14.07 6.68
CA LEU A 101 -1.57 14.83 5.48
C LEU A 101 -0.83 16.17 5.44
N GLN A 102 -0.69 16.87 6.58
CA GLN A 102 0.06 18.14 6.66
C GLN A 102 1.51 18.01 6.21
N ARG A 103 2.14 16.84 6.44
CA ARG A 103 3.52 16.57 6.03
C ARG A 103 3.65 16.19 4.54
N GLN A 104 2.55 15.92 3.84
CA GLN A 104 2.54 15.66 2.40
C GLN A 104 2.72 16.95 1.59
N PRO A 105 3.57 16.94 0.55
CA PRO A 105 3.65 18.06 -0.38
C PRO A 105 2.36 18.15 -1.21
N PRO A 106 2.00 19.34 -1.72
CA PRO A 106 0.76 19.55 -2.47
C PRO A 106 0.58 18.63 -3.68
N ILE A 107 1.67 18.26 -4.36
CA ILE A 107 1.65 17.36 -5.52
C ILE A 107 1.21 15.93 -5.16
N ALA A 108 1.45 15.49 -3.92
CA ALA A 108 1.01 14.19 -3.43
C ALA A 108 -0.48 14.18 -3.05
N ARG A 109 -1.12 15.36 -2.99
CA ARG A 109 -2.56 15.53 -2.71
C ARG A 109 -3.40 15.70 -3.99
N GLN A 110 -2.77 15.87 -5.15
CA GLN A 110 -3.46 16.09 -6.42
C GLN A 110 -3.57 14.80 -7.22
N VAL A 111 -4.78 14.40 -7.57
CA VAL A 111 -5.03 13.44 -8.65
C VAL A 111 -4.74 14.16 -9.98
N PRO A 112 -3.77 13.73 -10.80
CA PRO A 112 -3.66 14.22 -12.16
C PRO A 112 -4.87 13.70 -12.95
N GLY A 113 -5.88 14.54 -13.20
CA GLY A 113 -7.01 14.18 -14.05
C GLY A 113 -8.40 14.73 -13.72
N ALA A 114 -8.56 15.66 -12.76
CA ALA A 114 -9.87 16.29 -12.52
C ALA A 114 -10.31 17.25 -13.65
N ASP A 115 -9.43 17.54 -14.62
CA ASP A 115 -9.74 18.28 -15.84
C ASP A 115 -9.77 17.33 -17.04
N ARG A 116 -10.82 16.50 -17.12
CA ARG A 116 -11.29 15.97 -18.41
C ARG A 116 -12.65 16.58 -18.73
N GLN A 117 -12.65 17.85 -19.12
CA GLN A 117 -13.60 18.24 -20.13
C GLN A 117 -13.21 17.56 -21.44
N GLY A 118 -14.11 16.72 -21.96
CA GLY A 118 -14.02 16.16 -23.30
C GLY A 118 -13.20 14.87 -23.41
N PHE A 119 -13.90 13.74 -23.32
CA PHE A 119 -13.72 12.66 -24.29
C PHE A 119 -15.06 11.91 -24.40
N LEU A 120 -15.80 12.30 -25.44
CA LEU A 120 -17.04 11.71 -25.99
C LEU A 120 -18.29 11.74 -25.09
#